data_AF-A0A966YD02-F1
#
_entry.id   AF-A0A966YD02-F1
#
_cell.length_a   1.000
_cell.length_b   1.000
_cell.length_c   1.000
_cell.angle_alpha   90.00
_cell.angle_beta   90.00
_cell.angle_gamma   90.00
#
_symmetry.space_group_name_H-M   'P 1'
#
loop_
_entity.id
_entity.type
_entity.pdbx_description
1 polymer ?
#
loop_
_entity_poly.entity_id
_entity_poly.type
_entity_poly.pdbx_seq_one_letter_code
_entity_poly.pdbx_strand_id
1 'polypeptide(L)'
;LQMLVGSLTLCVPAMMLETPIIVWTNAFVYAFIYTTLVPGLLATLVWFILVDRIGAVRASTYHFLNPFFGVAIAAAILREGLSTLDILGVAIVAGGILAVQLAKRS
;
A
#
# COMPACT_ATOMS: atom_id res chain seq x y z
N LEU A 1 -6.22 -9.10 -15.90
CA LEU A 1 -5.57 -10.42 -16.06
C LEU A 1 -4.52 -10.69 -14.99
N GLN A 2 -3.55 -9.79 -14.77
CA GLN A 2 -2.46 -9.98 -13.78
C GLN A 2 -2.94 -10.41 -12.38
N MET A 3 -3.99 -9.76 -11.83
CA MET A 3 -4.49 -10.11 -10.49
C MET A 3 -5.15 -11.50 -10.42
N LEU A 4 -5.81 -11.95 -11.50
CA LEU A 4 -6.40 -13.30 -11.57
C LEU A 4 -5.33 -14.38 -11.70
N VAL A 5 -4.29 -14.11 -12.50
CA VAL A 5 -3.15 -15.01 -12.64
C VAL A 5 -2.43 -15.11 -11.29
N GLY A 6 -2.20 -13.98 -10.61
CA GLY A 6 -1.60 -13.93 -9.27
C GLY A 6 -2.43 -14.66 -8.21
N SER A 7 -3.76 -14.52 -8.20
CA SER A 7 -4.60 -15.24 -7.24
C SER A 7 -4.57 -16.75 -7.48
N LEU A 8 -4.59 -17.19 -8.74
CA LEU A 8 -4.50 -18.60 -9.09
C LEU A 8 -3.15 -19.21 -8.72
N THR A 9 -2.05 -18.50 -8.97
CA THR A 9 -0.72 -18.98 -8.56
C THR A 9 -0.55 -19.00 -7.05
N LEU A 10 -1.17 -18.07 -6.32
CA LEU A 10 -1.16 -18.06 -4.85
C LEU A 10 -2.01 -19.17 -4.22
N CYS A 11 -2.99 -19.75 -4.93
CA CYS A 11 -3.76 -20.89 -4.40
C CYS A 11 -2.89 -22.10 -4.07
N VAL A 12 -1.85 -22.37 -4.88
CA VAL A 12 -0.96 -23.53 -4.67
C VAL A 12 -0.21 -23.44 -3.33
N PRO A 13 0.57 -22.38 -3.03
CA PRO A 13 1.24 -22.25 -1.75
C PRO A 13 0.25 -22.10 -0.58
N ALA A 14 -0.91 -21.45 -0.78
CA ALA A 14 -1.93 -21.37 0.27
C ALA A 14 -2.40 -22.77 0.72
N MET A 15 -2.69 -23.67 -0.23
CA MET A 15 -3.07 -25.06 0.11
C MET A 15 -1.95 -25.88 0.75
N MET A 16 -0.68 -25.56 0.46
CA MET A 16 0.46 -26.30 0.99
C MET A 16 0.92 -25.81 2.37
N LEU A 17 0.74 -24.51 2.66
CA LEU A 17 1.31 -23.85 3.84
C LEU A 17 0.28 -23.48 4.91
N GLU A 18 -0.99 -23.25 4.53
CA GLU A 18 -2.02 -22.76 5.44
C GLU A 18 -3.00 -23.87 5.84
N THR A 19 -3.37 -23.90 7.12
CA THR A 19 -4.49 -24.71 7.60
C THR A 19 -5.77 -23.87 7.53
N PRO A 20 -6.77 -24.23 6.70
CA PRO A 20 -7.95 -23.40 6.48
C PRO A 20 -8.90 -23.48 7.68
N ILE A 21 -8.69 -22.61 8.66
CA ILE A 21 -9.59 -22.41 9.80
C ILE A 21 -10.24 -21.05 9.64
N ILE A 22 -11.48 -21.03 9.13
CA ILE A 22 -12.23 -19.80 8.89
C ILE A 22 -13.25 -19.59 10.00
N VAL A 23 -13.06 -18.53 10.78
CA VAL A 23 -14.04 -18.08 11.77
C VAL A 23 -14.98 -17.07 11.12
N TRP A 24 -16.13 -17.56 10.67
CA TRP A 24 -17.13 -16.74 10.00
C TRP A 24 -17.78 -15.76 10.98
N THR A 25 -17.40 -14.48 10.87
CA THR A 25 -18.01 -13.37 11.62
C THR A 25 -18.39 -12.25 10.66
N ASN A 26 -19.37 -11.43 11.04
CA ASN A 26 -19.72 -10.25 10.26
C ASN A 26 -18.52 -9.30 10.10
N ALA A 27 -17.71 -9.16 11.16
CA ALA A 27 -16.47 -8.38 11.11
C ALA A 27 -15.48 -8.92 10.07
N PHE A 28 -15.28 -10.25 10.02
CA PHE A 28 -14.46 -10.89 8.99
C PHE A 28 -14.98 -10.58 7.59
N VAL A 29 -16.28 -10.74 7.35
CA VAL A 29 -16.88 -10.50 6.02
C VAL A 29 -16.69 -9.04 5.60
N TYR A 30 -16.98 -8.08 6.47
CA TYR A 30 -16.82 -6.66 6.15
C TYR A 30 -15.35 -6.29 5.93
N ALA A 31 -14.45 -6.76 6.80
CA ALA A 31 -13.01 -6.52 6.65
C ALA A 31 -12.48 -7.11 5.35
N PHE A 32 -12.86 -8.36 5.02
CA PHE A 32 -12.47 -9.04 3.80
C PHE A 32 -12.96 -8.31 2.54
N ILE A 33 -14.23 -7.90 2.51
CA ILE A 33 -14.79 -7.13 1.39
C ILE A 33 -14.06 -5.79 1.24
N TYR A 34 -13.89 -5.07 2.35
CA TYR A 34 -13.24 -3.76 2.33
C TYR A 34 -11.80 -3.86 1.83
N THR A 35 -10.99 -4.77 2.38
CA THR A 35 -9.58 -4.91 2.00
C THR A 35 -9.40 -5.46 0.58
N THR A 36 -10.27 -6.37 0.14
CA THR A 36 -10.21 -6.92 -1.23
C THR A 36 -10.57 -5.85 -2.26
N LEU A 37 -11.63 -5.07 -2.02
CA LEU A 37 -12.13 -4.12 -3.01
C LEU A 37 -11.38 -2.79 -2.98
N VAL A 38 -11.14 -2.21 -1.80
CA VAL A 38 -10.63 -0.83 -1.70
C VAL A 38 -9.11 -0.78 -1.94
N PRO A 39 -8.24 -1.26 -1.03
CA PRO A 39 -6.81 -1.26 -1.28
C PRO A 39 -6.39 -2.35 -2.29
N GLY A 40 -7.14 -3.45 -2.41
CA GLY A 40 -6.83 -4.51 -3.39
C GLY A 40 -7.12 -4.10 -4.83
N LEU A 41 -8.40 -3.95 -5.17
CA LEU A 41 -8.84 -3.69 -6.55
C LEU A 41 -8.74 -2.20 -6.93
N LEU A 42 -9.40 -1.31 -6.18
CA LEU A 42 -9.51 0.10 -6.55
C LEU A 42 -8.16 0.80 -6.56
N ALA A 43 -7.33 0.59 -5.53
CA ALA A 43 -6.00 1.22 -5.50
C ALA A 43 -5.10 0.74 -6.66
N THR A 44 -5.18 -0.54 -7.03
CA THR A 44 -4.45 -1.08 -8.19
C THR A 44 -4.97 -0.50 -9.52
N LEU A 45 -6.29 -0.31 -9.65
CA LEU A 45 -6.87 0.36 -10.82
C LEU A 45 -6.41 1.82 -10.92
N VAL A 46 -6.47 2.57 -9.81
CA VAL A 46 -5.98 3.95 -9.74
C VAL A 46 -4.50 4.01 -10.08
N TRP A 47 -3.70 3.06 -9.59
CA TRP A 47 -2.29 2.92 -9.94
C TRP A 47 -2.10 2.75 -11.44
N PHE A 48 -2.81 1.83 -12.08
CA PHE A 48 -2.67 1.62 -13.53
C PHE A 48 -3.08 2.85 -14.33
N ILE A 49 -4.17 3.52 -13.96
CA ILE A 49 -4.59 4.79 -14.58
C ILE A 49 -3.48 5.83 -14.43
N LEU A 50 -2.86 5.93 -13.26
CA LEU A 50 -1.80 6.89 -13.02
C LEU A 50 -0.54 6.58 -13.83
N VAL A 51 -0.13 5.31 -13.88
CA VAL A 51 1.00 4.86 -14.70
C VAL A 51 0.77 5.16 -16.18
N ASP A 52 -0.44 4.94 -16.68
CA ASP A 52 -0.80 5.24 -18.07
C ASP A 52 -0.74 6.75 -18.36
N ARG A 53 -1.16 7.60 -17.42
CA ARG A 53 -1.18 9.07 -17.63
C ARG A 53 0.15 9.77 -17.46
N ILE A 54 0.95 9.40 -16.45
CA ILE A 54 2.17 10.15 -16.09
C ILE A 54 3.45 9.31 -16.16
N GLY A 55 3.34 8.02 -16.50
CA GLY A 55 4.44 7.07 -16.55
C GLY A 55 4.83 6.51 -15.18
N ALA A 56 5.31 5.26 -15.17
CA ALA A 56 5.63 4.53 -13.94
C ALA A 56 6.66 5.23 -13.05
N VAL A 57 7.67 5.85 -13.65
CA VAL A 57 8.75 6.53 -12.91
C VAL A 57 8.26 7.73 -12.10
N ARG A 58 7.31 8.51 -12.64
CA ARG A 58 6.72 9.64 -11.92
C ARG A 58 5.70 9.16 -10.89
N ALA A 59 4.85 8.20 -11.25
CA ALA A 59 3.88 7.58 -10.34
C ALA A 59 4.54 6.98 -9.09
N SER A 60 5.64 6.24 -9.24
CA SER A 60 6.40 5.66 -8.11
C SER A 60 6.96 6.73 -7.17
N THR A 61 7.28 7.93 -7.67
CA THR A 61 7.78 9.02 -6.82
C THR A 61 6.69 9.53 -5.87
N TYR A 62 5.44 9.59 -6.31
CA TYR A 62 4.31 9.90 -5.45
C TYR A 62 3.99 8.78 -4.47
N HIS A 63 4.19 7.51 -4.86
CA HIS A 63 3.96 6.37 -3.99
C HIS A 63 4.92 6.35 -2.78
N PHE A 64 6.12 6.93 -2.92
CA PHE A 64 7.03 7.12 -1.78
C PHE A 64 6.50 8.08 -0.72
N LEU A 65 5.43 8.84 -0.99
CA LEU A 65 4.75 9.64 0.04
C LEU A 65 3.83 8.80 0.93
N ASN A 66 3.57 7.53 0.60
CA ASN A 66 2.68 6.67 1.39
C ASN A 66 3.06 6.57 2.88
N PRO A 67 4.34 6.43 3.27
CA PRO A 67 4.72 6.43 4.69
C PRO A 67 4.35 7.74 5.40
N PHE A 68 4.54 8.88 4.75
CA PHE A 68 4.16 10.19 5.30
C PHE A 68 2.65 10.29 5.52
N PHE A 69 1.87 9.99 4.48
CA PHE A 69 0.41 9.99 4.59
C PHE A 69 -0.10 8.95 5.58
N GLY A 70 0.56 7.79 5.68
CA GLY A 70 0.25 6.74 6.65
C GLY A 70 0.35 7.24 8.08
N VAL A 71 1.48 7.85 8.46
CA VAL A 71 1.69 8.45 9.79
C VAL A 71 0.72 9.60 10.05
N ALA A 72 0.53 10.49 9.07
CA ALA A 72 -0.38 11.63 9.21
C ALA A 72 -1.85 11.21 9.41
N ILE A 73 -2.31 10.22 8.64
CA ILE A 73 -3.67 9.67 8.76
C ILE A 73 -3.81 8.91 10.09
N ALA A 74 -2.80 8.15 10.52
CA ALA A 74 -2.82 7.45 11.80
C ALA A 74 -2.96 8.45 12.97
N ALA A 75 -2.15 9.50 12.98
CA ALA A 75 -2.23 10.55 13.99
C ALA A 75 -3.59 11.28 13.97
N ALA A 76 -4.15 11.55 12.78
CA ALA A 76 -5.42 12.27 12.65
C ALA A 76 -6.65 11.42 13.02
N ILE A 77 -6.69 10.15 12.59
CA ILE A 77 -7.87 9.29 12.72
C ILE A 77 -7.82 8.44 14.00
N LEU A 78 -6.67 7.82 14.29
CA LEU A 78 -6.52 6.96 15.47
C LEU A 78 -6.16 7.76 16.73
N ARG A 79 -5.84 9.05 16.59
CA ARG A 79 -5.34 9.92 17.69
C ARG A 79 -4.12 9.32 18.40
N GLU A 80 -3.34 8.53 17.68
CA GLU A 80 -2.08 8.00 18.19
C GLU A 80 -1.07 9.14 18.35
N GLY A 81 -0.38 9.16 19.50
CA GLY A 81 0.67 10.14 19.75
C GLY A 81 1.85 9.89 18.82
N LEU A 82 2.22 10.90 18.04
CA LEU A 82 3.39 10.84 17.17
C LEU A 82 4.65 10.61 18.00
N SER A 83 5.27 9.45 17.83
CA SER A 83 6.55 9.13 18.45
C SER A 83 7.69 9.82 17.70
N THR A 84 8.81 10.06 18.41
CA THR A 84 10.06 10.52 17.79
C THR A 84 10.51 9.58 16.66
N LEU A 85 10.21 8.28 16.77
CA LEU A 85 10.51 7.30 15.73
C LEU A 85 9.67 7.50 14.45
N ASP A 86 8.40 7.90 14.57
CA ASP A 86 7.54 8.18 13.42
C ASP A 86 8.05 9.40 12.65
N ILE A 87 8.46 10.43 13.38
CA ILE A 87 9.04 11.65 12.82
C ILE A 87 10.36 11.32 12.12
N LEU A 88 11.21 10.50 12.73
CA LEU A 88 12.48 10.08 12.13
C LEU A 88 12.26 9.26 10.85
N GLY A 89 11.31 8.32 10.86
CA GLY A 89 10.94 7.52 9.68
C GLY A 89 10.45 8.38 8.53
N VAL A 90 9.56 9.34 8.83
CA VAL A 90 9.10 10.35 7.86
C VAL A 90 10.26 11.16 7.27
N ALA A 91 11.18 11.63 8.13
CA ALA A 91 12.33 12.43 7.70
C ALA A 91 13.26 11.64 6.76
N ILE A 92 13.52 10.36 7.07
CA ILE A 92 14.35 9.48 6.22
C ILE A 92 13.70 9.27 4.85
N VAL A 93 12.40 8.97 4.81
CA VAL A 93 11.67 8.78 3.54
C VAL A 93 11.66 10.06 2.72
N ALA A 94 11.36 11.20 3.33
CA ALA A 94 11.38 12.50 2.66
C ALA A 94 12.77 12.83 2.10
N GLY A 95 13.83 12.57 2.88
CA GLY A 95 15.22 12.72 2.42
C GLY A 95 15.55 11.83 1.23
N GLY A 96 15.11 10.57 1.24
CA GLY A 96 15.27 9.64 0.11
C GLY A 96 14.58 10.12 -1.17
N ILE A 97 13.34 10.63 -1.07
CA ILE A 97 12.62 11.21 -2.20
C ILE A 97 13.36 12.41 -2.77
N LEU A 98 13.80 13.33 -1.90
CA LEU A 98 14.55 14.52 -2.30
C LEU A 98 15.85 14.15 -3.01
N ALA A 99 16.61 13.19 -2.48
CA ALA A 99 17.85 12.71 -3.09
C ALA A 99 17.61 12.15 -4.50
N VAL A 100 16.57 11.33 -4.68
CA VAL A 100 16.20 10.78 -6.00
C VAL A 100 15.78 11.89 -6.97
N GLN A 101 15.06 12.90 -6.50
CA GLN A 101 14.65 14.02 -7.36
C GLN A 101 15.84 14.92 -7.75
N LEU A 102 16.79 15.16 -6.84
CA LEU A 102 18.01 15.91 -7.12
C LEU A 102 18.88 15.19 -8.17
N ALA A 103 19.08 13.87 -8.03
CA ALA A 103 19.88 13.07 -8.95
C ALA A 103 19.29 12.97 -10.37
N LYS A 104 17.98 13.17 -10.55
CA LYS A 104 17.32 13.20 -11.87
C LYS A 104 17.43 14.56 -12.57
N ARG A 105 17.86 15.61 -11.86
CA ARG A 105 18.02 16.98 -12.41
C ARG A 105 19.46 17.29 -12.85
N SER A 106 20.45 16.50 -12.41
CA SER A 106 21.84 16.53 -12.86
C SER A 106 22.03 15.72 -14.13
#